data_AF-A0A0K6IYM0-F1
#
_entry.id   AF-A0A0K6IYM0-F1
#
_cell.length_a   1.000
_cell.length_b   1.000
_cell.length_c   1.000
_cell.angle_alpha   90.00
_cell.angle_beta   90.00
_cell.angle_gamma   90.00
#
_symmetry.space_group_name_H-M   'P 1'
#
loop_
_entity.id
_entity.type
_entity.pdbx_description
1 polymer ?
#
loop_
_entity_poly.entity_id
_entity_poly.type
_entity_poly.pdbx_seq_one_letter_code
_entity_poly.pdbx_strand_id
1 'polypeptide(L)'
;MRRTQLLQEVRKMRFEEAYEGWQSGRLTQEEAARLLGVCDRTFRRYIARYEEEGLEGLVDRRLRQVSHRKAPVDEVMALVERYR
;
A
#
# COMPACT_ATOMS: atom_id res chain seq x y z
N MET A 1 -10.16 6.13 11.73
CA MET A 1 -8.93 5.72 11.02
C MET A 1 -8.69 6.67 9.85
N ARG A 2 -7.43 7.01 9.53
CA ARG A 2 -7.10 7.80 8.33
C ARG A 2 -7.36 6.92 7.09
N ARG A 3 -8.03 7.46 6.04
CA ARG A 3 -8.37 6.73 4.80
C ARG A 3 -7.22 5.88 4.25
N THR A 4 -6.00 6.39 4.32
CA THR A 4 -4.80 5.71 3.81
C THR A 4 -4.43 4.44 4.57
N GLN A 5 -4.69 4.39 5.88
CA GLN A 5 -4.50 3.19 6.69
C GLN A 5 -5.52 2.10 6.31
N LEU A 6 -6.79 2.50 6.10
CA LEU A 6 -7.82 1.57 5.63
C LEU A 6 -7.43 0.95 4.28
N LEU A 7 -7.03 1.78 3.31
CA LEU A 7 -6.61 1.33 1.98
C LEU A 7 -5.42 0.36 2.05
N GLN A 8 -4.51 0.57 3.00
CA GLN A 8 -3.38 -0.30 3.23
C GLN A 8 -3.80 -1.69 3.74
N GLU A 9 -4.70 -1.75 4.71
CA GLU A 9 -5.21 -3.03 5.23
C GLU A 9 -6.05 -3.77 4.18
N VAL A 10 -6.88 -3.06 3.40
CA VAL A 10 -7.60 -3.65 2.27
C VAL A 10 -6.63 -4.24 1.24
N ARG A 11 -5.53 -3.55 0.93
CA ARG A 11 -4.51 -4.04 -0.01
C ARG A 11 -3.83 -5.32 0.51
N LYS A 12 -3.54 -5.42 1.81
CA LYS A 12 -2.97 -6.65 2.41
C LYS A 12 -3.93 -7.82 2.26
N MET A 13 -5.19 -7.64 2.67
CA MET A 13 -6.24 -8.66 2.56
C MET A 13 -6.40 -9.16 1.12
N ARG A 14 -6.47 -8.23 0.14
CA ARG A 14 -6.57 -8.59 -1.28
C ARG A 14 -5.31 -9.31 -1.79
N PHE A 15 -4.13 -8.93 -1.31
CA PHE A 15 -2.90 -9.61 -1.66
C PHE A 15 -2.89 -11.05 -1.16
N GLU A 16 -3.32 -11.31 0.07
CA GLU A 16 -3.40 -12.67 0.62
C GLU A 16 -4.34 -13.56 -0.21
N GLU A 17 -5.52 -13.05 -0.57
CA GLU A 17 -6.48 -13.74 -1.45
C GLU A 17 -5.86 -14.10 -2.81
N ALA A 18 -5.18 -13.14 -3.44
CA ALA A 18 -4.50 -13.33 -4.73
C ALA A 18 -3.30 -14.28 -4.62
N TYR A 19 -2.53 -14.19 -3.53
CA TYR A 19 -1.38 -15.05 -3.25
C TYR A 19 -1.83 -16.50 -3.03
N GLU A 20 -2.86 -16.74 -2.23
CA GLU A 20 -3.41 -18.08 -2.01
C GLU A 20 -3.97 -18.67 -3.31
N GLY A 21 -4.68 -17.87 -4.11
CA GLY A 21 -5.16 -18.29 -5.42
C GLY A 21 -4.03 -18.68 -6.37
N TRP A 22 -2.94 -17.93 -6.39
CA TRP A 22 -1.75 -18.28 -7.17
C TRP A 22 -1.03 -19.52 -6.62
N GLN A 23 -0.80 -19.57 -5.30
CA GLN A 23 -0.06 -20.64 -4.63
C GLN A 23 -0.78 -22.00 -4.73
N SER A 24 -2.11 -22.00 -4.73
CA SER A 24 -2.92 -23.19 -4.96
C SER A 24 -3.06 -23.59 -6.44
N GLY A 25 -2.44 -22.84 -7.36
CA GLY A 25 -2.51 -23.08 -8.80
C GLY A 25 -3.86 -22.69 -9.44
N ARG A 26 -4.77 -22.05 -8.69
CA ARG A 26 -6.08 -21.59 -9.17
C ARG A 26 -5.97 -20.36 -10.07
N LEU A 27 -4.92 -19.57 -9.88
CA LEU A 27 -4.63 -18.35 -10.63
C LEU A 27 -3.23 -18.41 -11.21
N THR A 28 -3.07 -17.90 -12.42
CA THR A 28 -1.77 -17.50 -12.95
C THR A 28 -1.28 -16.22 -12.26
N GLN A 29 0.01 -15.92 -12.37
CA GLN A 29 0.57 -14.66 -11.85
C GLN A 29 -0.09 -13.43 -12.49
N GLU A 30 -0.46 -13.51 -13.77
CA GLU A 30 -1.13 -12.42 -14.47
C GLU A 30 -2.56 -12.20 -13.98
N GLU A 31 -3.31 -13.27 -13.70
CA GLU A 31 -4.65 -13.18 -13.12
C GLU A 31 -4.62 -12.63 -11.69
N ALA A 32 -3.71 -13.14 -10.86
CA ALA A 32 -3.51 -12.64 -9.50
C ALA A 32 -3.11 -11.15 -9.49
N ALA A 33 -2.24 -10.73 -10.42
CA ALA A 33 -1.88 -9.32 -10.58
C ALA A 33 -3.07 -8.44 -11.01
N ARG A 34 -3.91 -8.93 -11.94
CA ARG A 34 -5.12 -8.23 -12.38
C ARG A 34 -6.12 -8.03 -11.24
N LEU A 35 -6.30 -9.01 -10.34
CA LEU A 35 -7.15 -8.85 -9.15
C LEU A 35 -6.70 -7.71 -8.24
N LEU A 36 -5.38 -7.45 -8.19
CA LEU A 36 -4.78 -6.37 -7.41
C LEU A 36 -4.70 -5.04 -8.18
N GLY A 37 -5.09 -5.01 -9.46
CA GLY A 37 -4.96 -3.84 -10.32
C GLY A 37 -3.51 -3.45 -10.62
N VAL A 38 -2.59 -4.41 -10.63
CA VAL A 38 -1.16 -4.20 -10.92
C VAL A 38 -0.67 -5.11 -12.06
N CYS A 39 0.52 -4.85 -12.58
CA CYS A 39 1.15 -5.76 -13.54
C CYS A 39 1.78 -6.99 -12.86
N ASP A 40 1.96 -8.06 -13.65
CA ASP A 40 2.59 -9.33 -13.25
C ASP A 40 3.95 -9.12 -12.53
N ARG A 41 4.79 -8.20 -13.03
CA ARG A 41 6.09 -7.87 -12.44
C ARG A 41 5.93 -7.29 -11.03
N THR A 42 4.90 -6.50 -10.80
CA THR A 42 4.64 -5.91 -9.49
C THR A 42 4.14 -6.98 -8.52
N PHE A 43 3.27 -7.88 -8.97
CA PHE A 43 2.82 -9.01 -8.16
C PHE A 43 3.99 -9.92 -7.74
N ARG A 44 4.90 -10.28 -8.67
CA ARG A 44 6.12 -11.02 -8.35
C ARG A 44 7.01 -10.34 -7.30
N ARG A 45 7.12 -9.01 -7.35
CA ARG A 45 7.85 -8.24 -6.33
C ARG A 45 7.14 -8.25 -4.97
N TYR A 46 5.81 -8.30 -4.95
CA TYR A 46 5.06 -8.43 -3.71
C TYR A 46 5.25 -9.82 -3.10
N ILE A 47 5.25 -10.88 -3.92
CA ILE A 47 5.60 -12.24 -3.48
C ILE A 47 6.96 -12.25 -2.80
N ALA A 48 8.01 -11.76 -3.48
CA ALA A 48 9.36 -11.77 -2.91
C ALA A 48 9.45 -11.04 -1.55
N ARG A 49 8.79 -9.89 -1.42
CA ARG A 49 8.74 -9.15 -0.14
C ARG A 49 7.91 -9.85 0.93
N TYR A 50 6.83 -10.50 0.54
CA TYR A 50 5.97 -11.25 1.44
C TYR A 50 6.67 -12.51 1.96
N GLU A 51 7.45 -13.20 1.12
CA GLU A 51 8.24 -14.35 1.53
C GLU A 51 9.40 -13.95 2.47
N GLU A 52 9.95 -12.75 2.32
CA GLU A 52 11.04 -12.23 3.16
C GLU A 52 10.55 -11.63 4.49
N GLU A 53 9.52 -10.77 4.46
CA GLU A 53 9.09 -9.94 5.60
C GLU A 53 7.62 -10.18 6.00
N GLY A 54 6.90 -11.11 5.37
CA GLY A 54 5.47 -11.29 5.55
C GLY A 54 4.65 -10.08 5.09
N LEU A 55 3.48 -9.86 5.71
CA LEU A 55 2.63 -8.71 5.41
C LEU A 55 3.30 -7.36 5.68
N GLU A 56 4.32 -7.32 6.55
CA GLU A 56 5.05 -6.09 6.86
C GLU A 56 5.87 -5.61 5.64
N GLY A 57 6.34 -6.53 4.79
CA GLY A 57 7.02 -6.21 3.53
C GLY A 57 6.14 -5.48 2.51
N LEU A 58 4.82 -5.49 2.70
CA LEU A 58 3.86 -4.81 1.83
C LEU A 58 3.42 -3.44 2.36
N VAL A 59 3.84 -3.09 3.58
CA VAL A 59 3.49 -1.84 4.25
C VAL A 59 4.15 -0.65 3.56
N ASP A 60 3.36 0.39 3.27
CA ASP A 60 3.93 1.68 2.86
C ASP A 60 4.52 2.37 4.09
N ARG A 61 5.85 2.24 4.24
CA ARG A 61 6.61 2.81 5.36
C ARG A 61 6.47 4.33 5.45
N ARG A 62 6.11 5.03 4.36
CA ARG A 62 5.88 6.49 4.36
C ARG A 62 4.67 6.87 5.20
N LEU A 63 3.68 5.99 5.36
CA LEU A 63 2.48 6.27 6.16
C LEU A 63 2.78 6.37 7.65
N ARG A 64 3.92 5.83 8.11
CA ARG A 64 4.37 5.92 9.50
C ARG A 64 5.28 7.14 9.74
N GLN A 65 5.65 7.89 8.71
CA GLN A 65 6.57 9.02 8.83
C GLN A 65 5.92 10.33 8.39
N VAL A 66 6.15 11.39 9.15
CA VAL A 66 5.83 12.75 8.71
C VAL A 66 6.89 13.15 7.68
N SER A 67 6.45 13.65 6.52
CA SER A 67 7.37 14.14 5.50
C SER A 67 8.25 15.26 6.04
N HIS A 68 9.55 15.20 5.80
CA HIS A 68 10.49 16.30 6.10
C HIS A 68 10.15 17.60 5.35
N ARG A 69 9.33 17.52 4.29
CA ARG A 69 8.86 18.68 3.53
C ARG A 69 7.54 19.27 4.06
N LYS A 70 6.98 18.73 5.15
CA LYS A 70 5.73 19.23 5.72
C LYS A 70 5.98 20.61 6.35
N ALA A 71 5.25 21.61 5.91
CA ALA A 71 5.32 22.96 6.47
C ALA A 71 4.94 22.96 7.97
N PRO A 72 5.56 23.83 8.79
CA PRO A 72 5.15 24.10 10.15
C PRO A 72 3.66 24.47 10.24
N VAL A 73 3.02 24.09 11.35
CA VAL A 73 1.56 24.26 11.50
C VAL A 73 1.19 25.74 11.57
N ASP A 74 2.00 26.55 12.23
CA ASP A 74 1.87 28.01 12.33
C ASP A 74 1.90 28.70 10.95
N GLU A 75 2.82 28.32 10.06
CA GLU A 75 2.86 28.83 8.69
C GLU A 75 1.59 28.48 7.90
N VAL A 76 1.10 27.24 8.05
CA VAL A 76 -0.14 26.79 7.40
C VAL A 76 -1.33 27.57 7.91
N MET A 77 -1.43 27.79 9.23
CA MET A 77 -2.53 28.56 9.83
C MET A 77 -2.51 30.02 9.37
N ALA A 78 -1.33 30.66 9.37
CA ALA A 78 -1.17 32.03 8.90
C ALA A 78 -1.55 32.20 7.41
N LEU A 79 -1.26 31.20 6.57
CA LEU A 79 -1.69 31.20 5.17
C LEU A 79 -3.21 31.09 5.04
N VAL A 80 -3.82 30.14 5.75
CA VAL A 80 -5.28 29.88 5.67
C VAL A 80 -6.09 31.10 6.08
N GLU A 81 -5.64 31.85 7.09
CA GLU A 81 -6.29 33.09 7.53
C GLU A 81 -6.34 34.15 6.42
N ARG A 82 -5.36 34.20 5.51
CA ARG A 82 -5.38 35.15 4.38
C ARG A 82 -6.45 34.86 3.32
N TYR A 83 -7.01 33.64 3.32
CA TYR A 83 -8.07 33.23 2.39
C TYR A 83 -9.47 33.28 3.00
N ARG A 84 -9.62 33.75 4.25
CA ARG A 84 -10.90 34.06 4.87
C ARG A 84 -11.28 35.51 4.64
#